data_AF-A0A3M0BL98-F1
#
_entry.id   AF-A0A3M0BL98-F1
#
_cell.length_a   1.000
_cell.length_b   1.000
_cell.length_c   1.000
_cell.angle_alpha   90.00
_cell.angle_beta   90.00
_cell.angle_gamma   90.00
#
_symmetry.space_group_name_H-M   'P 1'
#
loop_
_entity.id
_entity.type
_entity.pdbx_description
1 polymer ?
#
loop_
_entity_poly.entity_id
_entity_poly.type
_entity_poly.pdbx_seq_one_letter_code
_entity_poly.pdbx_strand_id
1 'polypeptide(L)' 'MKKLAIVKPDSDIRFEEVPYQCKCGYKGKDTILVSQNTGILDVNCPKCGRRILEFRILENNEGK' A
#
# COMPACT_ATOMS: atom_id res chain seq x y z
N MET A 1 -2.68 -13.90 -40.82
CA MET A 1 -3.06 -12.79 -39.91
C MET A 1 -2.35 -13.00 -38.57
N LYS A 2 -1.45 -12.11 -38.16
CA LYS A 2 -0.77 -12.20 -36.86
C LYS A 2 -1.68 -11.58 -35.80
N LYS A 3 -2.12 -12.36 -34.81
CA LYS A 3 -2.81 -11.83 -33.62
C LYS A 3 -1.79 -11.01 -32.81
N LEU A 4 -2.02 -9.71 -32.70
CA LEU A 4 -1.34 -8.87 -31.72
C LEU A 4 -1.83 -9.31 -30.34
N ALA A 5 -0.91 -9.78 -29.50
CA ALA A 5 -1.19 -10.05 -28.10
C ALA A 5 -1.47 -8.70 -27.41
N ILE A 6 -2.66 -8.56 -26.85
CA ILE A 6 -2.97 -7.44 -25.96
C ILE A 6 -2.21 -7.74 -24.66
N VAL A 7 -1.10 -7.05 -24.45
CA VAL A 7 -0.39 -7.07 -23.17
C VAL A 7 -1.28 -6.32 -22.19
N LYS A 8 -2.03 -7.06 -21.37
CA LYS A 8 -2.64 -6.46 -20.18
C LYS A 8 -1.48 -6.03 -19.27
N PRO A 9 -1.53 -4.85 -18.64
CA PRO A 9 -0.51 -4.48 -17.67
C PRO A 9 -0.51 -5.53 -16.55
N ASP A 10 0.52 -6.37 -16.52
CA ASP A 10 0.60 -7.58 -15.68
C ASP A 10 0.80 -7.29 -14.19
N SER A 11 0.82 -6.03 -13.78
CA SER A 11 1.12 -5.66 -12.41
C SER A 11 0.24 -4.53 -11.93
N ASP A 12 -0.82 -4.87 -11.18
CA ASP A 12 -1.52 -3.97 -10.27
C ASP A 12 -0.57 -3.57 -9.13
N ILE A 13 0.50 -2.85 -9.48
CA ILE A 13 1.50 -2.31 -8.57
C ILE A 13 1.32 -0.80 -8.52
N ARG A 14 1.09 -0.26 -7.33
CA ARG A 14 0.92 1.17 -7.10
C ARG A 14 1.49 1.57 -5.74
N PHE A 15 1.68 2.87 -5.56
CA PHE A 15 2.06 3.47 -4.29
C PHE A 15 0.84 4.12 -3.66
N GLU A 16 0.55 3.79 -2.41
CA GLU A 16 -0.62 4.29 -1.69
C GLU A 16 -0.20 4.96 -0.39
N GLU A 17 -0.72 6.15 -0.13
CA GLU A 17 -0.55 6.85 1.14
C GLU A 17 -1.55 6.29 2.15
N VAL A 18 -1.06 5.61 3.20
CA VAL A 18 -1.90 4.99 4.22
C VAL A 18 -1.67 5.62 5.59
N PRO A 19 -2.72 5.85 6.39
CA PRO A 19 -2.57 6.32 7.75
C PRO A 19 -2.07 5.21 8.68
N TYR A 20 -1.40 5.62 9.76
CA TYR A 20 -1.05 4.75 10.86
C TYR A 20 -1.16 5.46 12.20
N GLN A 21 -1.38 4.68 13.26
CA GLN A 21 -1.39 5.18 14.62
C GLN A 21 -0.47 4.34 15.50
N CYS A 22 0.53 4.99 16.08
CA CYS A 22 1.40 4.36 17.06
C CYS A 22 0.66 4.19 18.40
N LYS A 23 1.00 3.14 19.15
CA LYS A 23 0.53 2.93 20.53
C LYS A 23 0.88 4.09 21.50
N CYS A 24 1.85 4.94 21.16
CA CYS A 24 2.16 6.16 21.94
C CYS A 24 1.20 7.33 21.65
N GLY A 25 0.19 7.12 20.79
CA GLY A 25 -0.80 8.12 20.39
C GLY A 25 -0.41 8.99 19.18
N TYR A 26 0.80 8.83 18.63
CA TYR A 26 1.20 9.55 17.41
C TYR A 26 0.41 9.02 16.21
N LYS A 27 -0.12 9.93 15.38
CA LYS A 27 -0.79 9.63 14.12
C LYS A 27 0.05 10.16 12.98
N GLY A 28 0.27 9.34 11.97
CA GLY A 28 1.05 9.69 10.80
C GLY A 28 0.49 9.05 9.54
N LYS A 29 1.18 9.26 8.43
CA LYS A 29 0.94 8.59 7.17
C LYS A 29 2.26 8.12 6.59
N ASP A 30 2.21 7.08 5.78
CA ASP A 30 3.36 6.67 4.98
C ASP A 30 2.91 6.10 3.63
N THR A 31 3.83 6.09 2.67
CA THR A 31 3.60 5.54 1.33
C THR A 31 4.04 4.09 1.29
N ILE A 32 3.12 3.19 0.97
CA ILE A 32 3.40 1.76 0.85
C ILE A 32 3.30 1.29 -0.60
N LEU A 33 4.11 0.30 -0.96
CA LEU A 33 3.95 -0.43 -2.21
C LEU A 33 2.79 -1.43 -2.05
N VAL A 34 1.87 -1.39 -3.01
CA VAL A 34 0.69 -2.24 -3.04
C VAL A 34 0.75 -3.05 -4.32
N SER A 35 0.64 -4.36 -4.18
CA SER A 35 0.54 -5.30 -5.30
C SER A 35 -0.69 -6.16 -5.11
N GLN A 36 -1.53 -6.28 -6.14
CA GLN A 36 -2.75 -7.10 -6.07
C GLN A 36 -3.58 -6.76 -4.82
N ASN A 37 -3.83 -5.46 -4.60
CA ASN A 37 -4.56 -4.94 -3.44
C ASN A 37 -3.95 -5.21 -2.07
N THR A 38 -2.71 -5.71 -1.99
CA THR A 38 -2.03 -5.99 -0.72
C THR A 38 -0.75 -5.17 -0.61
N GLY A 39 -0.55 -4.51 0.52
CA GLY A 39 0.69 -3.78 0.84
C GLY A 39 1.13 -4.04 2.27
N ILE A 40 2.39 -3.70 2.55
CA ILE A 40 2.99 -3.83 3.88
C ILE A 40 3.36 -2.42 4.37
N LEU A 41 2.80 -2.02 5.51
CA LEU A 41 3.23 -0.85 6.25
C LEU A 41 4.34 -1.26 7.23
N ASP A 42 5.52 -0.69 7.08
CA ASP A 42 6.67 -0.96 7.94
C ASP A 42 7.36 0.36 8.30
N VAL A 43 6.98 0.94 9.44
CA VAL A 43 7.41 2.28 9.84
C VAL A 43 7.89 2.36 11.27
N ASN A 44 8.90 3.19 11.50
CA ASN A 44 9.30 3.58 12.84
C ASN A 44 8.58 4.86 13.24
N CYS A 45 7.93 4.85 14.41
CA CYS A 45 7.26 6.02 14.93
C CYS A 45 8.26 7.16 15.20
N PRO A 46 8.12 8.35 14.60
CA PRO A 46 9.07 9.44 14.77
C PRO A 46 9.06 10.02 16.20
N LYS A 47 8.01 9.75 16.98
CA LYS A 47 7.90 10.24 18.37
C LYS A 47 8.58 9.32 19.40
N CYS A 48 8.51 8.00 19.24
CA CYS A 48 8.96 7.05 20.27
C CYS A 48 9.86 5.92 19.75
N GLY A 49 10.16 5.89 18.45
CA GLY A 49 11.03 4.90 17.82
C GLY A 49 10.43 3.49 17.68
N ARG A 50 9.21 3.25 18.18
CA ARG A 50 8.56 1.94 18.04
C ARG A 50 8.24 1.63 16.58
N ARG A 51 8.59 0.42 16.15
CA ARG A 51 8.22 -0.14 14.84
C ARG A 51 6.75 -0.53 14.81
N ILE A 52 6.09 -0.22 13.70
CA ILE A 52 4.72 -0.60 13.36
C ILE A 52 4.81 -1.41 12.08
N LEU A 53 4.34 -2.66 12.12
CA LEU A 53 4.35 -3.59 11.00
C LEU A 53 2.93 -4.14 10.80
N GLU A 54 2.30 -3.78 9.68
CA GLU A 54 0.91 -4.11 9.39
C GLU A 54 0.73 -4.54 7.93
N PHE A 55 -0.05 -5.59 7.70
CA PHE A 55 -0.57 -5.90 6.37
C PHE A 55 -1.78 -5.01 6.08
N ARG A 56 -1.81 -4.42 4.88
CA ARG A 56 -2.92 -3.59 4.40
C ARG A 56 -3.53 -4.25 3.18
N ILE A 57 -4.84 -4.49 3.24
CA ILE A 57 -5.64 -4.87 2.07
C ILE A 57 -6.40 -3.62 1.65
N LEU A 58 -6.19 -3.15 0.43
CA LEU A 58 -6.79 -1.94 -0.12
C LEU A 58 -7.77 -2.34 -1.21
N GLU A 59 -9.02 -1.93 -1.09
CA GLU A 59 -10.01 -2.21 -2.13
C GLU A 59 -9.66 -1.41 -3.39
N ASN A 60 -9.63 -2.08 -4.56
CA ASN A 60 -9.62 -1.40 -5.84
C ASN A 60 -10.95 -0.64 -5.96
N ASN A 61 -10.90 0.68 -5.83
CA ASN A 61 -12.01 1.54 -6.25
C ASN A 61 -12.04 1.63 -7.79
N GLU A 62 -12.15 0.48 -8.47
CA GLU A 62 -12.51 0.43 -9.88
C GLU A 62 -14.04 0.53 -9.96
N GLY A 63 -14.57 1.76 -10.03
CA GLY A 63 -15.96 2.01 -10.43
C GLY A 63 -16.75 2.93 -9.49
N LYS A 64 -16.76 4.23 -9.82
CA LYS A 64 -17.99 5.03 -9.78
C LYS A 64 -18.57 5.07 -11.20
#